data_AF-A0ABD2PWK3-F1
#
_entry.id   AF-A0ABD2PWK3-F1
#
_cell.length_a   1.000
_cell.length_b   1.000
_cell.length_c   1.000
_cell.angle_alpha   90.00
_cell.angle_beta   90.00
_cell.angle_gamma   90.00
#
_symmetry.space_group_name_H-M   'P 1'
#
loop_
_entity.id
_entity.type
_entity.pdbx_description
1 polymer ?
#
loop_
_entity_poly.entity_id
_entity_poly.type
_entity_poly.pdbx_seq_one_letter_code
_entity_poly.pdbx_strand_id
1 'polypeptide(L)'
;MAIGPLTITAERSSVVDFTESFMSDGLSILVGRPKEAENLFRILNPFNWSLWLLITGSIFVLSVCCWLCSVFSPFSSWEIPVQFNDEMSVIENIWASIGSILLQGTDFYPNAYSARAMMTAWWVFCVIVQAAYQADMTAFLTQVTLEPTIKDLSELLHSTYFQPLVQLGTTTHDLFAKAPEGSLFQQIYRKIGTDTPQIHTSSEATSLVASNRRYVFISQYGQLYYYAIRNCSEFKLTNDVFNTASFGFA
;
A
#
# COMPACT_ATOMS: atom_id res chain seq x y z
N MET A 1 -24.52 8.92 43.40
CA MET A 1 -24.56 9.91 42.32
C MET A 1 -23.17 10.14 41.76
N ALA A 2 -22.81 9.31 40.79
CA ALA A 2 -21.63 9.41 39.95
C ALA A 2 -22.12 9.64 38.51
N ILE A 3 -21.76 10.79 37.95
CA ILE A 3 -22.10 11.16 36.58
C ILE A 3 -20.82 11.01 35.75
N GLY A 4 -20.84 10.09 34.79
CA GLY A 4 -19.69 9.83 33.92
C GLY A 4 -19.93 8.66 32.98
N PRO A 5 -18.96 8.32 32.12
CA PRO A 5 -19.03 7.18 31.21
C PRO A 5 -18.83 5.86 31.99
N LEU A 6 -19.81 5.50 32.81
CA LEU A 6 -19.82 4.29 33.62
C LEU A 6 -20.54 3.17 32.89
N THR A 7 -19.78 2.15 32.48
CA THR A 7 -20.34 0.92 31.90
C THR A 7 -21.14 0.16 32.94
N ILE A 8 -22.38 -0.18 32.59
CA ILE A 8 -23.26 -1.04 33.38
C ILE A 8 -22.76 -2.48 33.25
N THR A 9 -22.32 -3.08 34.35
CA THR A 9 -21.91 -4.51 34.40
C THR A 9 -22.67 -5.23 35.52
N ALA A 10 -22.80 -6.56 35.40
CA ALA A 10 -23.53 -7.36 36.39
C ALA A 10 -22.94 -7.23 37.82
N GLU A 11 -21.61 -7.19 37.93
CA GLU A 11 -20.91 -7.03 39.20
C GLU A 11 -21.07 -5.63 39.80
N ARG A 12 -21.21 -4.59 38.98
CA ARG A 12 -21.47 -3.24 39.48
C ARG A 12 -22.94 -3.07 39.86
N SER A 13 -23.85 -3.64 39.09
CA SER A 13 -25.29 -3.59 39.36
C SER A 13 -25.72 -4.33 40.63
N SER A 14 -24.87 -5.20 41.19
CA SER A 14 -25.15 -5.85 42.47
C SER A 14 -24.82 -4.98 43.70
N VAL A 15 -24.04 -3.92 43.51
CA VAL A 15 -23.59 -3.02 44.59
C VAL A 15 -24.10 -1.60 44.44
N VAL A 16 -24.46 -1.16 43.23
CA VAL A 16 -25.03 0.15 42.95
C VAL A 16 -26.21 0.04 41.98
N ASP A 17 -27.21 0.90 42.18
CA ASP A 17 -28.34 1.04 41.25
C ASP A 17 -27.95 1.96 40.09
N PHE A 18 -28.31 1.57 38.88
CA PHE A 18 -28.11 2.37 37.67
C PHE A 18 -29.44 2.92 37.14
N THR A 19 -29.39 4.08 36.50
CA THR A 19 -30.49 4.56 35.66
C THR A 19 -30.66 3.69 34.41
N GLU A 20 -31.76 3.92 33.68
CA GLU A 20 -31.88 3.47 32.30
C GLU A 20 -30.67 3.91 31.46
N SER A 21 -30.30 3.05 30.50
CA SER A 21 -29.17 3.30 29.61
C SER A 21 -29.43 4.54 28.77
N PHE A 22 -28.48 5.47 28.76
CA PHE A 22 -28.57 6.68 27.92
C PHE A 22 -27.77 6.56 26.62
N MET A 23 -26.84 5.61 26.53
CA MET A 23 -25.96 5.41 25.38
C MET A 23 -25.44 3.97 25.35
N SER A 24 -25.40 3.37 24.16
CA SER A 24 -24.74 2.09 23.92
C SER A 24 -23.42 2.31 23.19
N ASP A 25 -22.36 1.67 23.66
CA ASP A 25 -21.02 1.76 23.07
C ASP A 25 -20.37 0.37 23.04
N GLY A 26 -19.55 0.11 22.04
CA GLY A 26 -18.85 -1.17 21.89
C GLY A 26 -17.35 -1.03 22.06
N LEU A 27 -16.64 -2.15 22.08
CA LEU A 27 -15.20 -2.17 21.99
C LEU A 27 -14.77 -2.17 20.53
N SER A 28 -13.71 -1.45 20.24
CA SER A 28 -13.07 -1.46 18.93
C SER A 28 -11.56 -1.36 19.08
N ILE A 29 -10.89 -1.35 17.95
CA ILE A 29 -9.44 -1.46 17.85
C ILE A 29 -8.91 -0.21 17.15
N LEU A 30 -7.97 0.47 17.80
CA LEU A 30 -7.24 1.60 17.24
C LEU A 30 -5.87 1.14 16.78
N VAL A 31 -5.58 1.37 15.50
CA VAL A 31 -4.28 1.05 14.89
C VAL A 31 -3.59 2.32 14.42
N GLY A 32 -2.26 2.28 14.37
CA GLY A 32 -1.47 3.31 13.72
C GLY A 32 -1.70 3.25 12.20
N ARG A 33 -2.05 4.37 11.58
CA ARG A 33 -2.13 4.48 10.12
C ARG A 33 -0.74 4.25 9.54
N PRO A 34 -0.61 3.37 8.56
CA PRO A 34 0.68 3.14 7.97
C PRO A 34 1.13 4.34 7.15
N LYS A 35 2.44 4.60 7.20
CA LYS A 35 3.07 5.63 6.37
C LYS A 35 3.41 4.98 5.04
N GLU A 36 2.92 5.55 3.95
CA GLU A 36 3.43 5.21 2.63
C GLU A 36 4.93 5.49 2.62
N ALA A 37 5.73 4.48 2.30
CA ALA A 37 7.16 4.69 2.11
C ALA A 37 7.36 5.58 0.87
N GLU A 38 7.98 6.73 1.08
CA GLU A 38 8.34 7.66 0.00
C GLU A 38 9.49 7.07 -0.82
N ASN A 39 9.16 6.19 -1.76
CA ASN A 39 10.12 5.65 -2.71
C ASN A 39 10.18 6.57 -3.94
N LEU A 40 11.29 7.27 -4.13
CA LEU A 40 11.50 8.16 -5.28
C LEU A 40 11.38 7.44 -6.64
N PHE A 41 11.69 6.14 -6.68
CA PHE A 41 11.61 5.30 -7.89
C PHE A 41 10.26 4.60 -8.08
N ARG A 42 9.21 5.02 -7.36
CA ARG A 42 7.86 4.46 -7.45
C ARG A 42 7.27 4.51 -8.88
N ILE A 43 7.75 5.42 -9.72
CA ILE A 43 7.36 5.58 -11.13
C ILE A 43 7.86 4.43 -12.02
N LEU A 44 8.91 3.71 -11.63
CA LEU A 44 9.48 2.58 -12.39
C LEU A 44 8.83 1.23 -12.04
N ASN A 45 8.11 1.16 -10.92
CA ASN A 45 7.45 -0.06 -10.44
C ASN A 45 6.34 -0.64 -11.33
N PRO A 46 5.62 0.11 -12.18
CA PRO A 46 4.59 -0.46 -13.07
C PRO A 46 5.15 -1.60 -13.94
N PHE A 47 6.37 -1.44 -14.45
CA PHE A 47 7.03 -2.48 -15.24
C PHE A 47 8.02 -3.30 -14.41
N ASN A 48 7.87 -4.62 -14.50
CA ASN A 48 8.82 -5.56 -13.93
C ASN A 48 10.22 -5.38 -14.54
N TRP A 49 11.25 -5.65 -13.74
CA TRP A 49 12.64 -5.54 -14.17
C TRP A 49 12.96 -6.35 -15.43
N SER A 50 12.36 -7.54 -15.57
CA SER A 50 12.49 -8.37 -16.77
C SER A 50 11.99 -7.66 -18.04
N LEU A 51 10.90 -6.89 -17.96
CA LEU A 51 10.37 -6.14 -19.10
C LEU A 51 11.29 -4.97 -19.48
N TRP A 52 11.86 -4.28 -18.50
CA TRP A 52 12.86 -3.24 -18.75
C TRP A 52 14.07 -3.76 -19.51
N LEU A 53 14.57 -4.95 -19.14
CA LEU A 53 15.66 -5.60 -19.85
C LEU A 53 15.26 -6.02 -21.27
N LEU A 54 14.03 -6.50 -21.48
CA LEU A 54 13.54 -6.86 -22.81
C LEU A 54 13.38 -5.64 -23.72
N ILE A 55 12.84 -4.52 -23.21
CA ILE A 55 12.74 -3.25 -23.96
C ILE A 55 14.15 -2.79 -24.35
N THR A 56 15.08 -2.77 -23.38
CA THR A 56 16.48 -2.40 -23.63
C THR A 56 17.13 -3.31 -24.67
N GLY A 57 16.93 -4.62 -24.57
CA GLY A 57 17.43 -5.59 -25.54
C GLY A 57 16.84 -5.40 -26.94
N SER A 58 15.55 -5.07 -27.05
CA SER A 58 14.86 -4.85 -28.32
C SER A 58 15.44 -3.67 -29.12
N ILE A 59 15.91 -2.62 -28.43
CA ILE A 59 16.59 -1.47 -29.05
C ILE A 59 17.86 -1.92 -29.77
N PHE A 60 18.68 -2.73 -29.11
CA PHE A 60 19.93 -3.25 -29.70
C PHE A 60 19.64 -4.20 -30.87
N VAL A 61 18.66 -5.10 -30.71
CA VAL A 61 18.26 -6.03 -31.77
C VAL A 61 17.78 -5.27 -33.01
N LEU A 62 16.89 -4.30 -32.84
CA LEU A 62 16.42 -3.48 -33.96
C LEU A 62 17.57 -2.74 -34.64
N SER A 63 18.45 -2.12 -33.86
CA SER A 63 19.56 -1.33 -34.42
C SER A 63 20.50 -2.18 -35.26
N VAL A 64 20.81 -3.40 -34.80
CA VAL A 64 21.61 -4.36 -35.56
C VAL A 64 20.87 -4.85 -36.79
N CYS A 65 19.58 -5.20 -36.67
CA CYS A 65 18.79 -5.68 -37.81
C CYS A 65 18.61 -4.60 -38.89
N CYS A 66 18.36 -3.34 -38.50
CA CYS A 66 18.26 -2.21 -39.43
C CYS A 66 19.58 -1.99 -40.15
N TRP A 67 20.70 -2.03 -39.43
CA TRP A 67 22.03 -1.95 -40.03
C TRP A 67 22.30 -3.07 -41.02
N LEU A 68 21.99 -4.32 -40.67
CA LEU A 68 22.12 -5.46 -41.59
C LEU A 68 21.24 -5.26 -42.83
N CYS A 69 20.00 -4.80 -42.67
CA CYS A 69 19.10 -4.54 -43.79
C CYS A 69 19.57 -3.40 -44.70
N SER A 70 20.27 -2.40 -44.17
CA SER A 70 20.90 -1.35 -44.98
C SER A 70 22.11 -1.89 -45.75
N VAL A 71 23.00 -2.64 -45.09
CA VAL A 71 24.23 -3.21 -45.69
C VAL A 71 23.91 -4.25 -46.77
N PHE A 72 22.93 -5.12 -46.54
CA PHE A 72 22.55 -6.16 -47.51
C PHE A 72 21.59 -5.68 -48.59
N SER A 73 21.05 -4.45 -48.49
CA SER A 73 20.15 -3.92 -49.50
C SER A 73 20.93 -3.50 -50.75
N PRO A 74 20.71 -4.16 -51.91
CA PRO A 74 21.42 -3.82 -53.14
C PRO A 74 21.10 -2.41 -53.65
N PHE A 75 19.97 -1.83 -53.22
CA PHE A 75 19.51 -0.49 -53.64
C PHE A 75 20.31 0.67 -53.01
N SER A 76 21.08 0.40 -51.94
CA SER A 76 21.88 1.43 -51.26
C SER A 76 23.35 1.34 -51.66
N SER A 77 23.88 0.13 -51.82
CA SER A 77 25.31 -0.10 -52.11
C SER A 77 25.68 -0.05 -53.60
N TRP A 78 24.75 -0.25 -54.55
CA TRP A 78 25.11 -0.39 -55.97
C TRP A 78 24.89 0.83 -56.87
N GLU A 79 24.13 1.84 -56.44
CA GLU A 79 23.81 3.00 -57.32
C GLU A 79 24.39 4.35 -56.83
N ILE A 80 25.04 4.39 -55.66
CA ILE A 80 25.51 5.64 -55.05
C ILE A 80 27.04 5.61 -54.89
N PRO A 81 27.79 6.63 -55.38
CA PRO A 81 29.23 6.73 -55.11
C PRO A 81 29.46 6.74 -53.59
N VAL A 82 30.50 6.04 -53.11
CA VAL A 82 30.83 5.90 -51.67
C VAL A 82 30.93 7.24 -50.91
N GLN A 83 31.15 8.35 -51.62
CA GLN A 83 31.17 9.72 -51.07
C GLN A 83 29.78 10.30 -50.72
N PHE A 84 28.68 9.69 -51.19
CA PHE A 84 27.29 10.11 -50.96
C PHE A 84 26.46 9.05 -50.23
N ASN A 85 27.10 8.01 -49.68
CA ASN A 85 26.38 6.96 -48.96
C ASN A 85 26.03 7.43 -47.55
N ASP A 86 24.96 8.24 -47.46
CA ASP A 86 24.38 8.78 -46.22
C ASP A 86 23.52 7.72 -45.51
N GLU A 87 24.08 6.52 -45.36
CA GLU A 87 23.46 5.42 -44.63
C GLU A 87 23.68 5.58 -43.13
N MET A 88 22.60 5.43 -42.37
CA MET A 88 22.65 5.56 -40.92
C MET A 88 23.59 4.53 -40.26
N SER A 89 24.52 5.03 -39.45
CA SER A 89 25.39 4.22 -38.62
C SER A 89 24.61 3.44 -37.55
N VAL A 90 25.18 2.36 -37.02
CA VAL A 90 24.57 1.58 -35.91
C VAL A 90 24.29 2.47 -34.70
N ILE A 91 25.20 3.40 -34.39
CA ILE A 91 25.06 4.32 -33.25
C ILE A 91 23.88 5.29 -33.48
N GLU A 92 23.73 5.79 -34.70
CA GLU A 92 22.62 6.68 -35.08
C GLU A 92 21.29 5.93 -35.08
N ASN A 93 21.28 4.66 -35.48
CA ASN A 93 20.10 3.78 -35.36
C ASN A 93 19.72 3.52 -33.89
N ILE A 94 20.70 3.32 -33.00
CA ILE A 94 20.45 3.19 -31.55
C ILE A 94 19.84 4.49 -31.01
N TRP A 95 20.43 5.63 -31.36
CA TRP A 95 19.93 6.94 -30.94
C TRP A 95 18.51 7.20 -31.43
N ALA A 96 18.23 6.93 -32.71
CA ALA A 96 16.90 7.04 -33.31
C ALA A 96 15.88 6.09 -32.65
N SER A 97 16.31 4.88 -32.29
CA SER A 97 15.47 3.89 -31.63
C SER A 97 15.11 4.32 -30.20
N ILE A 98 16.08 4.88 -29.46
CA ILE A 98 15.84 5.48 -28.13
C ILE A 98 14.90 6.68 -28.25
N GLY A 99 15.15 7.58 -29.20
CA GLY A 99 14.28 8.73 -29.47
C GLY A 99 12.82 8.31 -29.74
N SER A 100 12.63 7.26 -30.54
CA SER A 100 11.29 6.72 -30.86
C SER A 100 10.53 6.23 -29.63
N ILE A 101 11.19 5.57 -28.67
CA ILE A 101 10.58 5.15 -27.40
C ILE A 101 10.21 6.36 -26.54
N LEU A 102 11.06 7.39 -26.53
CA LEU A 102 10.79 8.66 -25.83
C LEU A 102 9.75 9.53 -26.55
N LEU A 103 9.14 9.04 -27.64
CA LEU A 103 8.25 9.80 -28.52
C LEU A 103 8.89 11.07 -29.08
N GLN A 104 10.22 11.05 -29.24
CA GLN A 104 11.00 12.11 -29.86
C GLN A 104 11.31 11.73 -31.31
N GLY A 105 11.12 12.69 -32.22
CA GLY A 105 11.53 12.54 -33.62
C GLY A 105 13.06 12.51 -33.75
N THR A 106 13.54 11.93 -34.84
CA THR A 106 14.95 11.98 -35.26
C THR A 106 15.02 12.69 -36.60
N ASP A 107 16.10 13.45 -36.83
CA ASP A 107 16.33 14.16 -38.09
C ASP A 107 16.89 13.23 -39.19
N PHE A 108 17.39 12.05 -38.81
CA PHE A 108 18.01 11.07 -39.70
C PHE A 108 17.08 9.89 -39.95
N TYR A 109 16.95 9.46 -41.21
CA TYR A 109 16.08 8.36 -41.62
C TYR A 109 16.77 7.44 -42.64
N PRO A 110 16.52 6.12 -42.59
CA PRO A 110 17.14 5.20 -43.54
C PRO A 110 16.57 5.39 -44.95
N ASN A 111 17.44 5.31 -45.95
CA ASN A 111 17.07 5.41 -47.36
C ASN A 111 16.48 4.11 -47.92
N ALA A 112 16.92 2.95 -47.41
CA ALA A 112 16.43 1.65 -47.85
C ALA A 112 14.95 1.38 -47.46
N TYR A 113 14.15 0.91 -48.42
CA TYR A 113 12.74 0.58 -48.20
C TYR A 113 12.52 -0.50 -47.12
N SER A 114 13.40 -1.49 -47.05
CA SER A 114 13.38 -2.55 -46.02
C SER A 114 13.55 -1.98 -44.61
N ALA A 115 14.54 -1.09 -44.42
CA ALA A 115 14.79 -0.43 -43.15
C ALA A 115 13.64 0.53 -42.75
N ARG A 116 12.98 1.19 -43.71
CA ARG A 116 11.77 2.00 -43.45
C ARG A 116 10.59 1.16 -42.97
N ALA A 117 10.38 -0.02 -43.55
CA ALA A 117 9.34 -0.94 -43.10
C ALA A 117 9.59 -1.41 -41.66
N MET A 118 10.84 -1.73 -41.32
CA MET A 118 11.23 -2.09 -39.95
C MET A 118 11.07 -0.93 -38.96
N MET A 119 11.46 0.29 -39.34
CA MET A 119 11.28 1.48 -38.52
C MET A 119 9.79 1.77 -38.26
N THR A 120 8.94 1.56 -39.27
CA THR A 120 7.48 1.71 -39.12
C THR A 120 6.92 0.70 -38.12
N ALA A 121 7.35 -0.57 -38.20
CA ALA A 121 6.97 -1.59 -37.23
C ALA A 121 7.46 -1.25 -35.80
N TRP A 122 8.66 -0.68 -35.68
CA TRP A 122 9.19 -0.20 -34.41
C TRP A 122 8.37 0.95 -33.82
N TRP A 123 7.94 1.91 -34.63
CA TRP A 123 7.08 2.99 -34.16
C TRP A 123 5.75 2.48 -33.61
N VAL A 124 5.12 1.51 -34.29
CA VAL A 124 3.91 0.85 -33.78
C VAL A 124 4.18 0.18 -32.44
N PHE A 125 5.31 -0.54 -32.31
CA PHE A 125 5.72 -1.14 -31.05
C PHE A 125 5.91 -0.10 -29.93
N CYS A 126 6.61 1.02 -30.20
CA CYS A 126 6.83 2.09 -29.23
C CYS A 126 5.52 2.67 -28.70
N VAL A 127 4.57 2.95 -29.60
CA VAL A 127 3.24 3.47 -29.22
C VAL A 127 2.51 2.48 -28.33
N ILE A 128 2.55 1.18 -28.65
CA ILE A 128 1.90 0.13 -27.83
C ILE A 128 2.54 0.05 -26.44
N VAL A 129 3.87 0.02 -26.36
CA VAL A 129 4.59 -0.04 -25.06
C VAL A 129 4.28 1.19 -24.21
N GLN A 130 4.28 2.38 -24.81
CA GLN A 130 3.98 3.61 -24.09
C GLN A 130 2.53 3.66 -23.59
N ALA A 131 1.57 3.22 -24.42
CA ALA A 131 0.18 3.13 -24.01
C ALA A 131 -0.02 2.15 -22.85
N ALA A 132 0.66 1.00 -22.89
CA ALA A 132 0.63 0.02 -21.80
C ALA A 132 1.26 0.57 -20.52
N TYR A 133 2.39 1.28 -20.63
CA TYR A 133 3.05 1.92 -19.48
C TYR A 133 2.14 2.97 -18.82
N GLN A 134 1.51 3.82 -19.62
CA GLN A 134 0.58 4.83 -19.11
C GLN A 134 -0.65 4.21 -18.44
N ALA A 135 -1.19 3.13 -19.00
CA ALA A 135 -2.31 2.41 -18.40
C ALA A 135 -1.95 1.83 -17.03
N ASP A 136 -0.81 1.13 -16.95
CA ASP A 136 -0.38 0.47 -15.71
C ASP A 136 0.09 1.49 -14.64
N MET A 137 0.77 2.56 -15.04
CA MET A 137 1.10 3.67 -14.15
C MET A 137 -0.17 4.31 -13.56
N THR A 138 -1.20 4.53 -14.39
CA THR A 138 -2.49 5.08 -13.92
C THR A 138 -3.18 4.12 -12.94
N ALA A 139 -3.20 2.82 -13.24
CA ALA A 139 -3.72 1.80 -12.34
C ALA A 139 -2.96 1.81 -11.00
N PHE A 140 -1.64 1.88 -11.05
CA PHE A 140 -0.79 1.91 -9.87
C PHE A 140 -0.97 3.17 -9.01
N LEU A 141 -1.20 4.34 -9.62
CA LEU A 141 -1.44 5.60 -8.91
C LEU A 141 -2.85 5.66 -8.28
N THR A 142 -3.83 5.01 -8.90
CA THR A 142 -5.20 4.94 -8.37
C THR A 142 -5.38 3.83 -7.34
N GLN A 143 -4.45 2.89 -7.28
CA GLN A 143 -4.46 1.83 -6.28
C GLN A 143 -4.20 2.43 -4.89
N VAL A 144 -5.27 2.57 -4.11
CA VAL A 144 -5.16 2.80 -2.68
C VAL A 144 -4.66 1.51 -2.06
N THR A 145 -3.39 1.48 -1.64
CA THR A 145 -2.87 0.37 -0.85
C THR A 145 -3.58 0.38 0.49
N LEU A 146 -4.66 -0.39 0.58
CA LEU A 146 -5.25 -0.78 1.86
C LEU A 146 -4.25 -1.75 2.50
N GLU A 147 -3.21 -1.21 3.13
CA GLU A 147 -2.41 -2.01 4.03
C GLU A 147 -3.34 -2.75 4.99
N PRO A 148 -3.05 -4.03 5.30
CA PRO A 148 -3.93 -4.86 6.11
C PRO A 148 -4.04 -4.23 7.50
N THR A 149 -5.08 -3.41 7.64
CA THR A 149 -5.61 -3.02 8.92
C THR A 149 -6.25 -4.28 9.48
N ILE A 150 -5.92 -4.64 10.71
CA ILE A 150 -6.62 -5.68 11.46
C ILE A 150 -8.12 -5.42 11.34
N LYS A 151 -8.84 -6.35 10.73
CA LYS A 151 -10.29 -6.23 10.53
C LYS A 151 -11.06 -6.69 11.76
N ASP A 152 -10.61 -7.79 12.33
CA ASP A 152 -11.30 -8.47 13.42
C ASP A 152 -10.34 -8.88 14.53
N LEU A 153 -10.93 -9.14 15.68
CA LEU A 153 -10.21 -9.59 16.86
C LEU A 153 -9.53 -10.98 16.65
N SER A 154 -10.07 -11.81 15.76
CA SER A 154 -9.48 -13.10 15.35
C SER A 154 -8.20 -12.94 14.53
N GLU A 155 -8.14 -11.96 13.64
CA GLU A 155 -6.96 -11.63 12.85
C GLU A 155 -5.84 -11.08 13.74
N LEU A 156 -6.21 -10.28 14.74
CA LEU A 156 -5.28 -9.80 15.76
C LEU A 156 -4.62 -10.98 16.50
N LEU A 157 -5.38 -12.02 16.83
CA LEU A 157 -4.85 -13.19 17.52
C LEU A 157 -3.81 -13.94 16.67
N HIS A 158 -4.14 -14.23 15.40
CA HIS A 158 -3.26 -14.98 14.49
C HIS A 158 -2.00 -14.21 14.08
N SER A 159 -2.07 -12.88 14.04
CA SER A 159 -0.93 -12.06 13.64
C SER A 159 0.20 -12.09 14.68
N THR A 160 1.44 -12.39 14.30
CA THR A 160 2.60 -12.33 15.24
C THR A 160 3.19 -10.93 15.35
N TYR A 161 2.87 -10.04 14.41
CA TYR A 161 3.41 -8.69 14.34
C TYR A 161 2.73 -7.72 15.32
N PHE A 162 1.43 -7.87 15.54
CA PHE A 162 0.64 -6.92 16.32
C PHE A 162 0.52 -7.33 17.78
N GLN A 163 0.71 -6.36 18.67
CA GLN A 163 0.65 -6.49 20.12
C GLN A 163 -0.53 -5.69 20.68
N PRO A 164 -1.54 -6.35 21.28
CA PRO A 164 -2.69 -5.69 21.87
C PRO A 164 -2.33 -4.93 23.15
N LEU A 165 -2.85 -3.72 23.29
CA LEU A 165 -2.74 -2.87 24.47
C LEU A 165 -4.12 -2.66 25.07
N VAL A 166 -4.25 -2.86 26.38
CA VAL A 166 -5.47 -2.59 27.15
C VAL A 166 -5.11 -1.83 28.41
N GLN A 167 -5.90 -0.81 28.73
CA GLN A 167 -5.69 -0.01 29.94
C GLN A 167 -6.12 -0.79 31.18
N LEU A 168 -5.23 -0.87 32.18
CA LEU A 168 -5.47 -1.57 33.44
C LEU A 168 -6.60 -0.92 34.26
N GLY A 169 -7.37 -1.74 34.98
CA GLY A 169 -8.46 -1.29 35.85
C GLY A 169 -9.70 -0.77 35.11
N THR A 170 -9.79 -1.01 33.80
CA THR A 170 -10.97 -0.69 32.99
C THR A 170 -11.90 -1.90 32.86
N THR A 171 -13.16 -1.67 32.51
CA THR A 171 -14.11 -2.77 32.22
C THR A 171 -13.65 -3.64 31.06
N THR A 172 -12.90 -3.07 30.12
CA THR A 172 -12.27 -3.80 29.01
C THR A 172 -11.22 -4.77 29.53
N HIS A 173 -10.35 -4.34 30.46
CA HIS A 173 -9.38 -5.22 31.09
C HIS A 173 -10.06 -6.37 31.84
N ASP A 174 -11.10 -6.07 32.63
CA ASP A 174 -11.83 -7.09 33.39
C ASP A 174 -12.56 -8.08 32.50
N LEU A 175 -13.08 -7.63 31.34
CA LEU A 175 -13.69 -8.50 30.33
C LEU A 175 -12.69 -9.56 29.84
N PHE A 176 -11.48 -9.15 29.49
CA PHE A 176 -10.44 -10.04 29.01
C PHE A 176 -9.91 -10.95 30.12
N ALA A 177 -9.75 -10.43 31.35
CA ALA A 177 -9.23 -11.19 32.48
C ALA A 177 -10.20 -12.25 33.01
N LYS A 178 -11.51 -11.99 32.98
CA LYS A 178 -12.57 -12.90 33.46
C LYS A 178 -13.15 -13.79 32.36
N ALA A 179 -12.58 -13.75 31.15
CA ALA A 179 -13.08 -14.52 30.02
C ALA A 179 -12.97 -16.04 30.27
N PRO A 180 -13.94 -16.85 29.81
CA PRO A 180 -13.91 -18.30 29.98
C PRO A 180 -12.71 -18.93 29.26
N GLU A 181 -12.17 -20.00 29.84
CA GLU A 181 -11.01 -20.69 29.26
C GLU A 181 -11.32 -21.25 27.87
N GLY A 182 -10.37 -21.04 26.94
CA GLY A 182 -10.51 -21.44 25.53
C GLY A 182 -11.20 -20.39 24.65
N SER A 183 -11.87 -19.38 25.21
CA SER A 183 -12.47 -18.30 24.43
C SER A 183 -11.43 -17.41 23.75
N LEU A 184 -11.84 -16.76 22.67
CA LEU A 184 -10.98 -15.84 21.90
C LEU A 184 -10.47 -14.67 22.76
N PHE A 185 -11.32 -14.12 23.64
CA PHE A 185 -10.93 -13.07 24.59
C PHE A 185 -9.82 -13.52 25.54
N GLN A 186 -9.90 -14.75 26.07
CA GLN A 186 -8.88 -15.28 26.96
C GLN A 186 -7.54 -15.51 26.25
N GLN A 187 -7.58 -15.96 25.00
CA GLN A 187 -6.36 -16.14 24.20
C GLN A 187 -5.65 -14.80 23.93
N ILE A 188 -6.43 -13.73 23.71
CA ILE A 188 -5.90 -12.38 23.56
C ILE A 188 -5.36 -11.83 24.88
N TYR A 189 -6.04 -12.11 26.00
CA TYR A 189 -5.53 -11.75 27.32
C TYR A 189 -4.16 -12.36 27.61
N ARG A 190 -3.95 -13.62 27.24
CA ARG A 190 -2.62 -14.27 27.33
C ARG A 190 -1.57 -13.55 26.49
N LYS A 191 -1.95 -13.09 25.29
CA LYS A 191 -1.07 -12.33 24.38
C LYS A 191 -0.74 -10.93 24.92
N ILE A 192 -1.66 -10.30 25.67
CA ILE A 192 -1.40 -9.05 26.39
C ILE A 192 -0.38 -9.32 27.52
N GLY A 193 -0.56 -10.39 28.29
CA GLY A 193 0.24 -10.65 29.48
C GLY A 193 1.74 -10.99 29.27
N THR A 194 2.15 -11.46 28.09
CA THR A 194 3.53 -11.95 27.88
C THR A 194 4.52 -10.91 27.38
N ASP A 195 4.11 -10.01 26.47
CA ASP A 195 5.05 -9.15 25.73
C ASP A 195 4.68 -7.66 25.72
N THR A 196 3.64 -7.25 26.46
CA THR A 196 3.08 -5.89 26.32
C THR A 196 3.32 -5.02 27.56
N PRO A 197 3.63 -3.72 27.37
CA PRO A 197 3.75 -2.79 28.48
C PRO A 197 2.39 -2.58 29.16
N GLN A 198 2.39 -2.56 30.48
CA GLN A 198 1.20 -2.25 31.27
C GLN A 198 0.90 -0.76 31.21
N ILE A 199 -0.33 -0.42 30.81
CA ILE A 199 -0.76 0.97 30.58
C ILE A 199 -1.82 1.36 31.60
N HIS A 200 -1.64 2.55 32.19
CA HIS A 200 -2.59 3.08 33.17
C HIS A 200 -3.48 4.19 32.60
N THR A 201 -3.02 4.90 31.56
CA THR A 201 -3.74 6.05 30.99
C THR A 201 -3.96 5.89 29.49
N SER A 202 -5.13 6.31 28.99
CA SER A 202 -5.43 6.22 27.55
C SER A 202 -4.49 7.07 26.68
N SER A 203 -3.99 8.19 27.18
CA SER A 203 -3.01 9.03 26.48
C SER A 203 -1.68 8.32 26.24
N GLU A 204 -1.21 7.57 27.25
CA GLU A 204 -0.02 6.73 27.16
C GLU A 204 -0.20 5.67 26.08
N ALA A 205 -1.35 4.97 26.07
CA ALA A 205 -1.68 4.01 25.01
C ALA A 205 -1.61 4.62 23.61
N THR A 206 -2.24 5.79 23.41
CA THR A 206 -2.24 6.46 22.11
C THR A 206 -0.84 6.89 21.66
N SER A 207 0.01 7.33 22.60
CA SER A 207 1.40 7.70 22.31
C SER A 207 2.27 6.49 21.92
N LEU A 208 2.00 5.32 22.52
CA LEU A 208 2.67 4.07 22.16
C LEU A 208 2.26 3.58 20.77
N VAL A 209 0.97 3.66 20.45
CA VAL A 209 0.46 3.34 19.09
C VAL A 209 1.05 4.30 18.04
N ALA A 210 1.19 5.59 18.37
CA ALA A 210 1.77 6.58 17.47
C ALA A 210 3.27 6.36 17.23
N SER A 211 4.02 6.01 18.28
CA SER A 211 5.46 5.79 18.21
C SER A 211 5.81 4.45 17.56
N ASN A 212 5.07 3.39 17.84
CA ASN A 212 5.31 2.06 17.27
C ASN A 212 4.00 1.41 16.82
N ARG A 213 3.86 1.27 15.49
CA ARG A 213 2.68 0.70 14.81
C ARG A 213 2.42 -0.78 15.07
N ARG A 214 3.34 -1.48 15.72
CA ARG A 214 3.11 -2.85 16.19
C ARG A 214 2.07 -2.88 17.31
N TYR A 215 1.97 -1.81 18.08
CA TYR A 215 1.00 -1.71 19.15
C TYR A 215 -0.38 -1.34 18.63
N VAL A 216 -1.38 -1.97 19.23
CA VAL A 216 -2.77 -1.85 18.84
C VAL A 216 -3.59 -1.63 20.09
N PHE A 217 -4.32 -0.52 20.17
CA PHE A 217 -5.04 -0.15 21.40
C PHE A 217 -6.50 -0.57 21.35
N ILE A 218 -6.95 -1.35 22.33
CA ILE A 218 -8.33 -1.81 22.45
C ILE A 218 -9.02 -1.01 23.56
N SER A 219 -10.08 -0.29 23.20
CA SER A 219 -10.90 0.48 24.13
C SER A 219 -12.31 0.68 23.58
N GLN A 220 -13.12 1.45 24.30
CA GLN A 220 -14.46 1.87 23.91
C GLN A 220 -14.43 2.67 22.61
N TYR A 221 -15.34 2.35 21.70
CA TYR A 221 -15.41 2.93 20.35
C TYR A 221 -15.57 4.44 20.42
N GLY A 222 -16.43 4.99 21.28
CA GLY A 222 -16.60 6.44 21.41
C GLY A 222 -15.30 7.17 21.74
N GLN A 223 -14.48 6.59 22.61
CA GLN A 223 -13.17 7.15 22.98
C GLN A 223 -12.17 7.06 21.82
N LEU A 224 -12.08 5.90 21.17
CA LEU A 224 -11.16 5.69 20.07
C LEU A 224 -11.53 6.55 18.85
N TYR A 225 -12.82 6.71 18.59
CA TYR A 225 -13.35 7.56 17.53
C TYR A 225 -12.94 9.02 17.72
N TYR A 226 -12.98 9.52 18.96
CA TYR A 226 -12.49 10.86 19.28
C TYR A 226 -11.00 11.03 18.95
N TYR A 227 -10.14 10.07 19.32
CA TYR A 227 -8.71 10.12 19.00
C TYR A 227 -8.46 10.02 17.48
N ALA A 228 -9.22 9.17 16.78
CA ALA A 228 -9.09 8.99 15.34
C ALA A 228 -9.50 10.24 14.54
N ILE A 229 -10.55 10.95 14.95
CA ILE A 229 -10.96 12.22 14.32
C ILE A 229 -9.92 13.31 14.57
N ARG A 230 -9.36 13.38 15.79
CA ARG A 230 -8.41 14.44 16.13
C ARG A 230 -7.10 14.30 15.35
N ASN A 231 -6.62 13.07 15.17
CA ASN A 231 -5.37 12.76 14.49
C ASN A 231 -5.58 11.74 13.35
N CYS A 232 -6.31 12.14 12.30
CA CYS A 232 -6.65 11.27 11.16
C CYS A 232 -5.44 10.73 10.37
N SER A 233 -4.31 11.43 10.39
CA SER A 233 -3.09 11.02 9.70
C SER A 233 -2.34 9.91 10.43
N GLU A 234 -2.50 9.82 11.76
CA GLU A 234 -1.72 8.92 12.62
C GLU A 234 -2.50 7.67 13.02
N PHE A 235 -3.81 7.78 13.16
CA PHE A 235 -4.64 6.68 13.64
C PHE A 235 -5.72 6.29 12.64
N LYS A 236 -6.12 5.02 12.72
CA LYS A 236 -7.25 4.47 11.99
C LYS A 236 -7.98 3.50 12.92
N LEU A 237 -9.31 3.54 12.88
CA LEU A 237 -10.14 2.61 13.61
C LEU A 237 -10.43 1.38 12.72
N THR A 238 -10.52 0.23 13.35
CA THR A 238 -11.07 -0.99 12.75
C THR A 238 -12.59 -0.87 12.59
N ASN A 239 -13.14 -1.51 11.54
CA ASN A 239 -14.58 -1.45 11.24
C ASN A 239 -15.43 -2.33 12.18
N ASP A 240 -14.82 -3.36 12.77
CA ASP A 240 -15.50 -4.25 13.70
C ASP A 240 -15.68 -3.59 15.08
N VAL A 241 -16.88 -3.77 15.63
CA VAL A 241 -17.28 -3.33 16.97
C VAL A 241 -17.84 -4.53 17.69
N PHE A 242 -17.20 -4.93 18.78
CA PHE A 242 -17.54 -6.14 19.52
C PHE A 242 -17.90 -5.81 20.97
N ASN A 243 -18.62 -6.73 21.62
CA ASN A 243 -19.02 -6.62 23.02
C ASN A 243 -19.66 -5.26 23.37
N THR A 244 -20.82 -4.98 22.77
CA THR A 244 -21.59 -3.78 23.04
C THR A 244 -22.09 -3.75 24.48
N ALA A 245 -21.79 -2.66 25.18
CA ALA A 245 -22.23 -2.40 26.53
C ALA A 245 -22.99 -1.07 26.60
N SER A 246 -23.70 -0.85 27.70
CA SER A 246 -24.50 0.35 27.92
C SER A 246 -23.90 1.22 29.02
N PHE A 247 -24.04 2.54 28.86
CA PHE A 247 -23.70 3.53 29.88
C PHE A 247 -24.94 3.98 30.63
N GLY A 248 -24.79 4.10 31.96
CA GLY A 248 -25.83 4.58 32.87
C GLY A 248 -25.23 5.43 33.97
N PHE A 249 -26.08 6.22 34.63
CA PHE A 249 -25.69 6.97 35.83
C PHE A 249 -25.92 6.12 37.08
N ALA A 250 -25.04 6.24 38.08
CA ALA A 250 -25.13 5.59 39.39
C ALA A 250 -25.16 6.61 40.54
#